data_AF-A0A523NR02-F1
#
_entry.id   AF-A0A523NR02-F1
#
_cell.length_a   1.000
_cell.length_b   1.000
_cell.length_c   1.000
_cell.angle_alpha   90.00
_cell.angle_beta   90.00
_cell.angle_gamma   90.00
#
_symmetry.space_group_name_H-M   'P 1'
#
loop_
_entity.id
_entity.type
_entity.pdbx_description
1 polymer ?
#
loop_
_entity_poly.entity_id
_entity_poly.type
_entity_poly.pdbx_seq_one_letter_code
_entity_poly.pdbx_strand_id
1 'polypeptide(L)'
;GNKFSRFKDRLEGIRANLLGDLKKTRQSNQEEEFTEMLADFSDDAARSFSRQMILNLGEQERETLKLVEEALYKIKNGDYGVCARCAESIPEPRLDIVPFALHCVTCMDQVEKEKQRDHLIDDDRGSALPAPNE
;
A
#
# COMPACT_ATOMS: atom_id res chain seq x y z
N GLY A 1 12.56 18.63 -15.70
CA GLY A 1 12.37 17.21 -15.35
C GLY A 1 11.78 17.16 -13.96
N ASN A 2 10.70 16.41 -13.76
CA ASN A 2 10.02 16.34 -12.47
C ASN A 2 10.97 15.67 -11.45
N LYS A 3 11.28 16.32 -10.33
CA LYS A 3 12.25 15.87 -9.30
C LYS A 3 12.01 14.42 -8.86
N PHE A 4 10.76 13.97 -8.94
CA PHE A 4 10.32 12.66 -8.47
C PHE A 4 10.29 11.56 -9.54
N SER A 5 10.80 11.79 -10.77
CA SER A 5 10.70 10.79 -11.86
C SER A 5 11.27 9.43 -11.46
N ARG A 6 12.47 9.40 -10.85
CA ARG A 6 13.11 8.16 -10.39
C ARG A 6 12.27 7.37 -9.38
N PHE A 7 11.54 8.07 -8.51
CA PHE A 7 10.67 7.44 -7.52
C PHE A 7 9.37 6.96 -8.16
N LYS A 8 8.82 7.75 -9.10
CA LYS A 8 7.67 7.36 -9.90
C LYS A 8 7.94 6.06 -10.66
N ASP A 9 9.04 5.97 -11.37
CA ASP A 9 9.40 4.78 -12.17
C ASP A 9 9.54 3.53 -11.26
N ARG A 10 10.12 3.69 -10.06
CA ARG A 10 10.22 2.59 -9.08
C ARG A 10 8.87 2.19 -8.51
N LEU A 11 7.99 3.15 -8.20
CA LEU A 11 6.64 2.89 -7.73
C LEU A 11 5.80 2.17 -8.79
N GLU A 12 5.91 2.59 -10.05
CA GLU A 12 5.24 1.91 -11.18
C GLU A 12 5.77 0.48 -11.36
N GLY A 13 7.07 0.25 -11.19
CA GLY A 13 7.66 -1.09 -11.19
C GLY A 13 7.15 -1.98 -10.04
N ILE A 14 7.07 -1.44 -8.82
CA ILE A 14 6.51 -2.18 -7.67
C ILE A 14 5.04 -2.52 -7.91
N ARG A 15 4.25 -1.54 -8.38
CA ARG A 15 2.85 -1.76 -8.75
C ARG A 15 2.72 -2.86 -9.79
N ALA A 16 3.51 -2.80 -10.85
CA ALA A 16 3.51 -3.79 -11.91
C ALA A 16 3.93 -5.18 -11.43
N ASN A 17 4.81 -5.30 -10.44
CA ASN A 17 5.17 -6.58 -9.85
C ASN A 17 4.03 -7.15 -9.00
N LEU A 18 3.44 -6.35 -8.11
CA LEU A 18 2.31 -6.77 -7.27
C LEU A 18 1.10 -7.19 -8.11
N LEU A 19 0.81 -6.44 -9.18
CA LEU A 19 -0.28 -6.77 -10.10
C LEU A 19 0.15 -7.81 -11.16
N GLY A 20 1.45 -7.96 -11.39
CA GLY A 20 2.06 -8.80 -12.41
C GLY A 20 2.33 -10.23 -11.95
N ASP A 21 2.29 -10.54 -10.67
CA ASP A 21 2.24 -11.94 -10.22
C ASP A 21 0.95 -12.65 -10.66
N LEU A 22 -0.03 -11.90 -11.18
CA LEU A 22 -1.21 -12.41 -11.87
C LEU A 22 -0.96 -12.72 -13.36
N LYS A 23 0.17 -12.26 -13.94
CA LYS A 23 0.58 -12.50 -15.35
C LYS A 23 1.07 -13.93 -15.59
N LYS A 24 1.55 -14.68 -14.58
CA LYS A 24 2.07 -16.05 -14.81
C LYS A 24 0.98 -17.09 -15.06
N THR A 25 -0.30 -16.75 -14.88
CA THR A 25 -1.41 -17.71 -15.02
C THR A 25 -2.17 -17.61 -16.36
N ARG A 26 -2.04 -16.59 -17.21
CA ARG A 26 -2.75 -16.60 -18.51
C ARG A 26 -2.15 -15.66 -19.56
N GLN A 27 -2.20 -16.14 -20.80
CA GLN A 27 -1.49 -15.70 -22.01
C GLN A 27 -1.64 -14.22 -22.40
N SER A 28 -0.54 -13.68 -22.92
CA SER A 28 -0.38 -12.63 -23.96
C SER A 28 -1.68 -12.09 -24.59
N ASN A 29 -2.08 -10.86 -24.21
CA ASN A 29 -2.78 -9.85 -25.06
C ASN A 29 -3.31 -8.62 -24.28
N GLN A 30 -3.16 -8.54 -22.95
CA GLN A 30 -3.85 -7.53 -22.13
C GLN A 30 -2.99 -6.33 -21.68
N GLU A 31 -1.92 -5.99 -22.41
CA GLU A 31 -1.07 -4.85 -22.02
C GLU A 31 -1.76 -3.49 -22.22
N GLU A 32 -2.64 -3.39 -23.23
CA GLU A 32 -3.34 -2.13 -23.55
C GLU A 32 -4.62 -1.95 -22.70
N GLU A 33 -5.34 -3.02 -22.40
CA GLU A 33 -6.63 -2.98 -21.68
C GLU A 33 -6.47 -2.61 -20.20
N PHE A 34 -5.40 -3.07 -19.52
CA PHE A 34 -5.19 -2.82 -18.09
C PHE A 34 -4.83 -1.37 -17.75
N THR A 35 -4.11 -0.70 -18.65
CA THR A 35 -3.66 0.68 -18.44
C THR A 35 -4.79 1.68 -18.70
N GLU A 36 -5.69 1.38 -19.64
CA GLU A 36 -6.96 2.11 -19.84
C GLU A 36 -7.96 1.85 -18.70
N MET A 37 -8.03 0.62 -18.18
CA MET A 37 -8.95 0.21 -17.11
C MET A 37 -8.65 0.86 -15.75
N LEU A 38 -7.39 1.19 -15.45
CA LEU A 38 -7.03 1.98 -14.26
C LEU A 38 -7.19 3.49 -14.49
N ALA A 39 -7.19 3.94 -15.75
CA ALA A 39 -7.40 5.35 -16.10
C ALA A 39 -8.88 5.75 -16.08
N ASP A 40 -9.80 4.80 -16.28
CA ASP A 40 -11.25 5.02 -16.24
C ASP A 40 -11.92 4.35 -15.04
N PHE A 41 -11.78 4.98 -13.88
CA PHE A 41 -12.58 4.70 -12.68
C PHE A 41 -14.06 5.12 -12.90
N SER A 42 -14.78 4.44 -13.80
CA SER A 42 -16.23 4.63 -13.95
C SER A 42 -17.03 3.42 -14.48
N ASP A 43 -16.46 2.22 -14.66
CA ASP A 43 -17.26 1.07 -15.10
C ASP A 43 -17.23 -0.14 -14.15
N ASP A 44 -18.40 -0.73 -13.92
CA ASP A 44 -18.66 -1.72 -12.86
C ASP A 44 -18.04 -3.09 -13.20
N ALA A 45 -17.91 -3.39 -14.49
CA ALA A 45 -17.20 -4.57 -14.99
C ALA A 45 -15.71 -4.53 -14.63
N ALA A 46 -15.08 -3.35 -14.73
CA ALA A 46 -13.66 -3.20 -14.43
C ALA A 46 -13.36 -3.36 -12.93
N ARG A 47 -14.25 -2.85 -12.08
CA ARG A 47 -14.15 -3.00 -10.61
C ARG A 47 -14.16 -4.47 -10.20
N SER A 48 -14.93 -5.32 -10.89
CA SER A 48 -15.05 -6.74 -10.53
C SER A 48 -13.75 -7.53 -10.79
N PHE A 49 -13.11 -7.28 -11.93
CA PHE A 49 -11.87 -7.95 -12.33
C PHE A 49 -10.68 -7.47 -11.49
N SER A 50 -10.53 -6.15 -11.30
CA SER A 50 -9.52 -5.58 -10.40
C SER A 50 -9.70 -6.04 -8.96
N ARG A 51 -10.96 -6.20 -8.49
CA ARG A 51 -11.24 -6.68 -7.12
C ARG A 51 -10.86 -8.16 -6.95
N GLN A 52 -11.12 -9.03 -7.92
CA GLN A 52 -10.69 -10.44 -7.86
C GLN A 52 -9.16 -10.58 -7.85
N MET A 53 -8.47 -9.75 -8.65
CA MET A 53 -7.01 -9.71 -8.69
C MET A 53 -6.41 -9.26 -7.35
N ILE A 54 -6.95 -8.19 -6.74
CA ILE A 54 -6.55 -7.75 -5.40
C ILE A 54 -6.86 -8.81 -4.35
N LEU A 55 -7.95 -9.57 -4.48
CA LEU A 55 -8.29 -10.65 -3.55
C LEU A 55 -7.31 -11.83 -3.58
N ASN A 56 -6.50 -11.99 -4.62
CA ASN A 56 -5.45 -13.01 -4.64
C ASN A 56 -4.17 -12.56 -3.92
N LEU A 57 -3.99 -11.26 -3.69
CA LEU A 57 -2.87 -10.73 -2.92
C LEU A 57 -3.00 -11.07 -1.43
N GLY A 58 -1.89 -11.35 -0.78
CA GLY A 58 -1.80 -11.40 0.67
C GLY A 58 -2.10 -10.04 1.30
N GLU A 59 -2.40 -10.02 2.60
CA GLU A 59 -2.73 -8.78 3.32
C GLU A 59 -1.64 -7.71 3.19
N GLN A 60 -0.38 -8.10 3.35
CA GLN A 60 0.78 -7.21 3.25
C GLN A 60 0.97 -6.65 1.83
N GLU A 61 0.71 -7.46 0.80
CA GLU A 61 0.81 -7.05 -0.61
C GLU A 61 -0.29 -6.05 -0.96
N ARG A 62 -1.51 -6.24 -0.46
CA ARG A 62 -2.61 -5.29 -0.62
C ARG A 62 -2.31 -3.96 0.07
N GLU A 63 -1.78 -4.00 1.29
CA GLU A 63 -1.37 -2.79 2.01
C GLU A 63 -0.27 -2.06 1.24
N THR A 64 0.74 -2.78 0.75
CA THR A 64 1.81 -2.21 -0.07
C THR A 64 1.27 -1.59 -1.35
N LEU A 65 0.37 -2.27 -2.08
CA LEU A 65 -0.25 -1.74 -3.29
C LEU A 65 -1.01 -0.45 -3.01
N LYS A 66 -1.77 -0.39 -1.91
CA LYS A 66 -2.49 0.82 -1.48
C LYS A 66 -1.51 1.98 -1.23
N LEU A 67 -0.40 1.72 -0.53
CA LEU A 67 0.62 2.74 -0.26
C LEU A 67 1.32 3.22 -1.54
N VAL A 68 1.56 2.31 -2.51
CA VAL A 68 2.14 2.65 -3.81
C VAL A 68 1.21 3.54 -4.63
N GLU A 69 -0.08 3.22 -4.69
CA GLU A 69 -1.08 4.05 -5.39
C GLU A 69 -1.19 5.45 -4.75
N GLU A 70 -1.21 5.52 -3.41
CA GLU A 70 -1.22 6.80 -2.69
C GLU A 70 0.04 7.63 -2.99
N ALA A 71 1.21 6.99 -3.03
CA ALA A 71 2.47 7.65 -3.37
C ALA A 71 2.47 8.20 -4.81
N LEU A 72 1.98 7.42 -5.78
CA LEU A 72 1.83 7.86 -7.18
C LEU A 72 0.86 9.05 -7.30
N TYR A 73 -0.25 9.00 -6.57
CA TYR A 73 -1.21 10.11 -6.48
C TYR A 73 -0.55 11.39 -5.92
N LYS A 74 0.21 11.25 -4.83
CA LYS A 74 0.97 12.38 -4.23
C LYS A 74 2.02 12.95 -5.18
N ILE A 75 2.70 12.11 -5.98
CA ILE A 75 3.64 12.59 -7.01
C ILE A 75 2.90 13.44 -8.06
N LYS A 76 1.71 13.00 -8.49
CA LYS A 76 0.89 13.74 -9.45
C LYS A 76 0.47 15.12 -8.92
N ASN A 77 0.18 15.21 -7.62
CA ASN A 77 -0.27 16.44 -6.97
C ASN A 77 0.86 17.34 -6.44
N GLY A 78 2.09 16.82 -6.34
CA GLY A 78 3.25 17.55 -5.82
C GLY A 78 3.50 17.40 -4.32
N ASP A 79 2.75 16.53 -3.63
CA ASP A 79 2.80 16.31 -2.17
C ASP A 79 3.63 15.07 -1.77
N TYR A 80 4.43 14.54 -2.69
CA TYR A 80 5.22 13.34 -2.45
C TYR A 80 6.41 13.60 -1.52
N GLY A 81 6.69 12.64 -0.64
CA GLY A 81 7.79 12.74 0.32
C GLY A 81 7.46 13.59 1.55
N VAL A 82 6.18 13.72 1.91
CA VAL A 82 5.71 14.36 3.15
C VAL A 82 5.17 13.32 4.11
N CYS A 83 5.61 13.37 5.37
CA CYS A 83 5.17 12.45 6.41
C CYS A 83 3.71 12.71 6.79
N ALA A 84 2.88 11.67 6.78
CA ALA A 84 1.46 11.80 7.11
C ALA A 84 1.15 12.15 8.59
N ARG A 85 2.13 11.99 9.49
CA ARG A 85 1.96 12.23 10.94
C ARG A 85 2.49 13.61 11.38
N CYS A 86 3.71 13.97 10.99
CA CYS A 86 4.32 15.24 11.41
C CYS A 86 4.34 16.33 10.32
N ALA A 87 3.88 16.02 9.09
CA ALA A 87 3.93 16.91 7.93
C ALA A 87 5.35 17.39 7.52
N GLU A 88 6.40 16.81 8.08
CA GLU A 88 7.78 17.08 7.66
C GLU A 88 8.18 16.26 6.43
N SER A 89 9.26 16.67 5.76
CA SER A 89 9.78 15.93 4.62
C SER A 89 10.38 14.58 5.04
N ILE A 90 10.02 13.52 4.32
CA ILE A 90 10.62 12.19 4.44
C ILE A 90 12.00 12.25 3.77
N PRO A 91 13.09 11.86 4.47
CA PRO A 91 14.42 11.89 3.89
C PRO A 91 14.54 11.08 2.61
N GLU A 92 15.19 11.62 1.58
CA GLU A 92 15.39 10.90 0.31
C GLU A 92 16.04 9.52 0.48
N PRO A 93 17.05 9.29 1.36
CA PRO A 93 17.60 7.96 1.58
C PRO A 93 16.55 6.93 2.05
N ARG A 94 15.51 7.36 2.77
CA ARG A 94 14.38 6.49 3.15
C ARG A 94 13.53 6.14 1.93
N LEU A 95 13.23 7.12 1.09
CA LEU A 95 12.47 6.92 -0.16
C LEU A 95 13.24 6.09 -1.18
N ASP A 96 14.58 6.14 -1.16
CA ASP A 96 15.44 5.31 -2.00
C ASP A 96 15.39 3.82 -1.61
N ILE A 97 15.05 3.50 -0.35
CA ILE A 97 14.87 2.13 0.13
C ILE A 97 13.40 1.72 0.06
N VAL A 98 12.51 2.59 0.50
CA VAL A 98 11.05 2.37 0.58
C VAL A 98 10.34 3.58 -0.05
N PRO A 99 10.10 3.56 -1.38
CA PRO A 99 9.53 4.72 -2.09
C PRO A 99 8.06 4.97 -1.77
N PHE A 100 7.37 4.00 -1.16
CA PHE A 100 5.97 4.12 -0.70
C PHE A 100 5.87 4.45 0.81
N ALA A 101 6.96 4.94 1.43
CA ALA A 101 6.96 5.27 2.84
C ALA A 101 5.94 6.39 3.16
N LEU A 102 5.01 6.10 4.07
CA LEU A 102 4.00 7.05 4.55
C LEU A 102 4.51 7.95 5.68
N HIS A 103 5.47 7.45 6.46
CA HIS A 103 6.00 8.11 7.65
C HIS A 103 7.51 8.29 7.57
N CYS A 104 8.02 9.35 8.22
CA CYS A 104 9.45 9.46 8.51
C CYS A 104 9.87 8.38 9.51
N VAL A 105 11.18 8.16 9.66
CA VAL A 105 11.72 7.09 10.53
C VAL A 105 11.23 7.25 11.98
N THR A 106 11.24 8.47 12.51
CA THR A 106 10.79 8.75 13.88
C THR A 106 9.31 8.46 14.09
N CYS A 107 8.44 8.86 13.15
CA CYS A 107 7.02 8.57 13.24
C CYS A 107 6.71 7.09 13.02
N MET A 108 7.48 6.39 12.19
CA MET A 108 7.32 4.95 11.99
C MET A 108 7.64 4.15 13.26
N ASP A 109 8.72 4.50 13.96
CA ASP A 109 9.09 3.87 15.24
C ASP A 109 7.97 4.03 16.29
N GLN A 110 7.29 5.18 16.32
CA GLN A 110 6.13 5.39 17.20
C GLN A 110 4.94 4.51 16.81
N VAL A 111 4.62 4.42 15.52
CA VAL A 111 3.53 3.56 15.01
C VAL A 111 3.80 2.08 15.33
N GLU A 112 5.04 1.62 15.19
CA GLU A 112 5.40 0.23 15.52
C GLU A 112 5.25 -0.05 17.03
N LYS A 113 5.68 0.88 17.89
CA LYS A 113 5.49 0.76 19.34
C LYS A 113 4.01 0.76 19.73
N GLU A 114 3.18 1.58 19.09
CA GLU A 114 1.72 1.60 19.29
C GLU A 114 1.12 0.24 18.91
N LYS A 115 1.43 -0.29 17.72
CA LYS A 115 0.98 -1.62 17.27
C LYS A 115 1.38 -2.75 18.22
N GLN A 116 2.63 -2.74 18.71
CA GLN A 116 3.11 -3.73 19.68
C GLN A 116 2.35 -3.67 21.00
N ARG A 117 2.02 -2.46 21.48
CA ARG A 117 1.20 -2.29 22.68
C ARG A 117 -0.22 -2.82 22.50
N ASP A 118 -0.82 -2.59 21.33
CA ASP A 118 -2.18 -3.07 21.05
C ASP A 118 -2.24 -4.61 21.01
N HIS A 119 -1.24 -5.29 20.43
CA HIS A 119 -1.18 -6.76 20.42
C HIS A 119 -1.10 -7.36 21.82
N LEU A 120 -0.41 -6.71 22.77
CA LEU A 120 -0.32 -7.18 24.16
C LEU A 120 -1.66 -7.08 24.91
N ILE A 121 -2.60 -6.24 24.46
CA ILE A 121 -3.92 -6.10 25.08
C ILE A 121 -4.87 -7.22 24.62
N ASP A 122 -4.67 -7.76 23.41
CA ASP A 122 -5.52 -8.82 22.87
C ASP A 122 -5.23 -10.19 23.50
N ASP A 123 -3.99 -10.45 23.95
CA ASP A 123 -3.62 -11.68 24.65
C ASP A 123 -4.24 -11.79 26.07
N ASP A 124 -4.50 -10.67 26.74
CA ASP A 124 -5.09 -10.66 28.10
C ASP A 124 -6.62 -10.81 28.12
N ARG A 125 -7.32 -10.66 26.98
CA ARG A 125 -8.78 -10.90 26.88
C ARG A 125 -9.15 -12.36 26.61
N GLY A 126 -8.19 -13.29 26.69
CA GLY A 126 -8.40 -14.72 26.48
C GLY A 126 -8.73 -15.56 27.74
N SER A 127 -8.74 -15.00 28.95
CA SER A 127 -8.79 -15.82 30.19
C SER A 127 -9.99 -15.59 31.13
N ALA A 128 -10.93 -14.70 30.81
CA ALA A 128 -12.11 -14.51 31.65
C ALA A 128 -13.19 -15.55 31.31
N LEU A 129 -13.10 -16.74 31.92
CA LEU A 129 -14.24 -17.65 32.00
C LEU A 129 -15.40 -16.93 32.71
N PRO A 130 -16.64 -16.96 32.19
CA PRO A 130 -17.77 -16.40 32.91
C PRO A 130 -17.96 -17.18 34.21
N ALA A 131 -18.03 -16.47 35.33
CA ALA A 131 -18.33 -17.06 36.63
C ALA A 131 -19.68 -17.81 36.55
N PRO A 132 -19.80 -18.99 37.17
CA PRO A 132 -21.08 -19.70 37.19
C PRO A 132 -22.10 -18.87 37.98
N ASN A 133 -23.27 -18.67 37.40
CA ASN A 133 -24.40 -18.03 38.06
C ASN A 133 -24.87 -18.91 39.23
N GLU A 134 -25.12 -18.26 40.37
CA GLU A 134 -25.70 -18.85 41.59
C GLU A 134 -27.07 -19.50 41.35
#